data_AF-A0A7Y5SI74-F1
#
_entry.id   AF-A0A7Y5SI74-F1
#
_cell.length_a   1.000
_cell.length_b   1.000
_cell.length_c   1.000
_cell.angle_alpha   90.00
_cell.angle_beta   90.00
_cell.angle_gamma   90.00
#
_symmetry.space_group_name_H-M   'P 1'
#
loop_
_entity.id
_entity.type
_entity.pdbx_description
1 polymer ?
#
loop_
_entity_poly.entity_id
_entity_poly.type
_entity_poly.pdbx_seq_one_letter_code
_entity_poly.pdbx_strand_id
1 'polypeptide(L)'
;MTKVTHLIVLFAVSMALLPVAGRCGAADAARQLLPEYSRLAKGVGRLVVSMETSREAFPEEEPSMAEAIRELYAVAIDLHGIQSEDSQLSYIASQSQRAVAEAIEAFERIERMPKPSAVDVLGGSIISGSLGDPIVGPTVLALDAMKKSEDMMAELKKAVAIWNRLDGIHSGLPCVAQKYSPAVVDQPDRLVLDFDEAWGPVGPHDWLRLENNGQDLADCTILVELTGKSGPARRNVHFVEHWPAHTPLYARYEPGFLLDGEYAGRTTVSKVQQIAVTVWSPKESFRAICTYLGEEKDRDIARYCETLSLHGSYRPFEKGFLWDTQRAAVFSLDGIESLPPCRVTVTFSRGKQSKCWDWELDGWSRGQRKTFQPSRGALPFDAQRIVGEITFPDTGYKHRTSLAVNQ
;
A
#
# COMPACT_ATOMS: atom_id res chain seq x y z
N MET A 1 6.45 -22.42 36.62
CA MET A 1 5.76 -23.70 36.28
C MET A 1 5.06 -23.49 34.95
N THR A 2 5.18 -24.29 33.89
CA THR A 2 6.14 -25.37 33.58
C THR A 2 6.18 -25.56 32.05
N LYS A 3 7.33 -25.26 31.41
CA LYS A 3 8.00 -25.97 30.29
C LYS A 3 7.26 -26.43 29.00
N VAL A 4 8.08 -26.38 27.92
CA VAL A 4 8.17 -27.30 26.76
C VAL A 4 7.09 -27.10 25.66
N THR A 5 7.41 -26.92 24.37
CA THR A 5 8.72 -26.86 23.64
C THR A 5 8.64 -25.96 22.40
N HIS A 6 9.70 -25.20 22.08
CA HIS A 6 9.98 -24.63 20.75
C HIS A 6 11.49 -24.75 20.45
N LEU A 7 11.86 -25.72 19.63
CA LEU A 7 13.21 -25.89 19.07
C LEU A 7 13.06 -26.62 17.72
N ILE A 8 13.88 -26.26 16.73
CA ILE A 8 14.02 -26.91 15.40
C ILE A 8 12.82 -26.73 14.45
N VAL A 9 12.73 -25.55 13.81
CA VAL A 9 13.01 -25.49 12.36
C VAL A 9 13.98 -24.33 12.14
N LEU A 10 15.26 -24.67 12.08
CA LEU A 10 16.33 -23.75 11.73
C LEU A 10 17.04 -24.42 10.55
N PHE A 11 16.77 -23.96 9.32
CA PHE A 11 17.69 -23.90 8.17
C PHE A 11 16.95 -23.49 6.88
N ALA A 12 17.49 -22.47 6.19
CA ALA A 12 17.01 -21.88 4.92
C ALA A 12 15.58 -21.27 4.95
N VAL A 13 15.33 -20.00 4.59
CA VAL A 13 16.11 -19.07 3.75
C VAL A 13 16.20 -17.69 4.42
N SER A 14 17.40 -17.32 4.89
CA SER A 14 17.80 -15.93 5.14
C SER A 14 19.33 -15.85 5.14
N MET A 15 19.87 -14.86 4.42
CA MET A 15 21.30 -14.63 4.18
C MET A 15 22.07 -15.70 3.36
N ALA A 16 21.74 -15.77 2.08
CA ALA A 16 22.65 -15.28 1.06
C ALA A 16 21.81 -14.40 0.11
N LEU A 17 22.07 -13.12 -0.13
CA LEU A 17 23.30 -12.32 0.07
C LEU A 17 24.55 -12.95 -0.57
N LEU A 18 24.33 -13.62 -1.70
CA LEU A 18 25.07 -13.24 -2.89
C LEU A 18 24.18 -12.28 -3.68
N PRO A 19 24.71 -11.25 -4.36
CA PRO A 19 23.97 -10.68 -5.46
C PRO A 19 23.78 -11.82 -6.46
N VAL A 20 22.52 -12.14 -6.80
CA VAL A 20 22.24 -12.82 -8.07
C VAL A 20 22.40 -11.77 -9.18
N ALA A 21 23.62 -11.27 -9.30
CA ALA A 21 24.22 -10.94 -10.58
C ALA A 21 24.37 -12.27 -11.33
N GLY A 22 23.22 -12.84 -11.73
CA GLY A 22 23.19 -13.74 -12.85
C GLY A 22 23.85 -12.99 -13.98
N ARG A 23 25.03 -13.45 -14.39
CA ARG A 23 25.72 -12.90 -15.55
C ARG A 23 24.88 -13.26 -16.77
N CYS A 24 23.85 -12.45 -17.05
CA CYS A 24 23.27 -12.34 -18.37
C CYS A 24 24.42 -11.98 -19.28
N GLY A 25 24.91 -12.96 -20.04
CA GLY A 25 25.96 -12.73 -21.02
C GLY A 25 25.45 -11.70 -22.03
N ALA A 26 26.15 -10.58 -22.14
CA ALA A 26 25.89 -9.63 -23.22
C ALA A 26 26.08 -10.36 -24.55
N ALA A 27 25.01 -10.43 -25.35
CA ALA A 27 25.03 -11.03 -26.66
C ALA A 27 25.00 -9.91 -27.71
N ASP A 28 26.14 -9.65 -28.34
CA ASP A 28 26.25 -8.69 -29.45
C ASP A 28 25.53 -9.23 -30.71
N ALA A 29 24.22 -9.02 -30.76
CA ALA A 29 23.42 -8.92 -31.98
C ALA A 29 22.04 -8.36 -31.61
N ALA A 30 21.45 -7.53 -32.47
CA ALA A 30 20.06 -7.07 -32.32
C ALA A 30 19.10 -8.26 -32.52
N ARG A 31 18.84 -9.01 -31.44
CA ARG A 31 17.86 -10.10 -31.42
C ARG A 31 16.48 -9.49 -31.21
N GLN A 32 15.59 -9.72 -32.17
CA GLN A 32 14.18 -9.40 -32.02
C GLN A 32 13.62 -10.15 -30.81
N LEU A 33 12.79 -9.47 -30.01
CA LEU A 33 12.08 -10.09 -28.91
C LEU A 33 11.13 -11.17 -29.45
N LEU A 34 11.10 -12.32 -28.79
CA LEU A 34 10.33 -13.47 -29.25
C LEU A 34 8.82 -13.22 -29.08
N PRO A 35 7.94 -13.53 -30.06
CA PRO A 35 6.50 -13.33 -29.92
C PRO A 35 5.88 -14.07 -28.70
N GLU A 36 6.42 -15.23 -28.36
CA GLU A 36 6.08 -15.98 -27.16
C GLU A 36 6.44 -15.24 -25.84
N TYR A 37 7.44 -14.36 -25.85
CA TYR A 37 7.74 -13.48 -24.72
C TYR A 37 6.65 -12.44 -24.54
N SER A 38 6.28 -11.70 -25.59
CA SER A 38 5.24 -10.67 -25.49
C SER A 38 3.90 -11.26 -25.05
N ARG A 39 3.56 -12.47 -25.53
CA ARG A 39 2.38 -13.23 -25.03
C ARG A 39 2.49 -13.56 -23.54
N LEU A 40 3.62 -14.09 -23.09
CA LEU A 40 3.85 -14.43 -21.68
C LEU A 40 3.79 -13.19 -20.78
N ALA A 41 4.50 -12.12 -21.17
CA ALA A 41 4.63 -10.89 -20.41
C ALA A 41 3.28 -10.15 -20.32
N LYS A 42 2.50 -10.12 -21.40
CA LYS A 42 1.12 -9.61 -21.41
C LYS A 42 0.19 -10.44 -20.53
N GLY A 43 0.25 -11.77 -20.60
CA GLY A 43 -0.57 -12.67 -19.78
C GLY A 43 -0.28 -12.52 -18.27
N VAL A 44 0.98 -12.67 -17.85
CA VAL A 44 1.33 -12.59 -16.42
C VAL A 44 1.26 -11.15 -15.89
N GLY A 45 1.57 -10.15 -16.73
CA GLY A 45 1.54 -8.74 -16.36
C GLY A 45 0.16 -8.25 -15.91
N ARG A 46 -0.94 -8.80 -16.48
CA ARG A 46 -2.31 -8.52 -16.03
C ARG A 46 -2.60 -8.98 -14.60
N LEU A 47 -1.90 -9.99 -14.09
CA LEU A 47 -2.14 -10.51 -12.76
C LEU A 47 -1.47 -9.66 -11.68
N VAL A 48 -0.24 -9.16 -11.90
CA VAL A 48 0.59 -8.65 -10.81
C VAL A 48 0.39 -7.15 -10.55
N VAL A 49 0.75 -6.28 -11.52
CA VAL A 49 0.45 -4.84 -11.48
C VAL A 49 0.39 -4.30 -12.92
N SER A 50 -0.75 -3.75 -13.34
CA SER A 50 -0.89 -3.14 -14.67
C SER A 50 -0.28 -1.73 -14.74
N MET A 51 -0.21 -1.20 -15.96
CA MET A 51 0.07 0.20 -16.24
C MET A 51 -0.99 0.73 -17.20
N GLU A 52 -1.71 1.77 -16.79
CA GLU A 52 -2.82 2.35 -17.56
C GLU A 52 -2.50 3.77 -18.03
N THR A 53 -3.23 4.29 -19.03
CA THR A 53 -3.00 5.63 -19.58
C THR A 53 -3.56 6.77 -18.71
N SER A 54 -4.37 6.46 -17.69
CA SER A 54 -4.87 7.43 -16.71
C SER A 54 -5.09 6.80 -15.34
N ARG A 55 -5.28 7.60 -14.27
CA ARG A 55 -5.56 7.07 -12.92
C ARG A 55 -6.99 6.54 -12.80
N GLU A 56 -7.92 7.14 -13.53
CA GLU A 56 -9.35 6.82 -13.58
C GLU A 56 -9.65 5.48 -14.29
N ALA A 57 -8.65 4.89 -14.96
CA ALA A 57 -8.75 3.57 -15.55
C ALA A 57 -8.63 2.43 -14.51
N PHE A 58 -8.09 2.71 -13.32
CA PHE A 58 -8.03 1.75 -12.23
C PHE A 58 -9.38 1.68 -11.49
N PRO A 59 -9.89 0.48 -11.16
CA PRO A 59 -11.16 0.35 -10.46
C PRO A 59 -11.05 0.85 -9.01
N GLU A 60 -12.04 1.63 -8.57
CA GLU A 60 -12.17 2.09 -7.18
C GLU A 60 -12.58 0.94 -6.23
N GLU A 61 -13.34 -0.03 -6.74
CA GLU A 61 -13.75 -1.24 -6.02
C GLU A 61 -12.84 -2.42 -6.37
N GLU A 62 -12.45 -3.19 -5.36
CA GLU A 62 -11.70 -4.44 -5.57
C GLU A 62 -12.56 -5.46 -6.35
N PRO A 63 -11.98 -6.19 -7.32
CA PRO A 63 -12.73 -7.10 -8.17
C PRO A 63 -13.40 -8.21 -7.37
N SER A 64 -14.61 -8.58 -7.77
CA SER A 64 -15.30 -9.71 -7.13
C SER A 64 -14.55 -11.02 -7.38
N MET A 65 -14.75 -12.01 -6.49
CA MET A 65 -14.12 -13.33 -6.60
C MET A 65 -14.32 -13.98 -7.99
N ALA A 66 -15.52 -13.84 -8.55
CA ALA A 66 -15.85 -14.37 -9.87
C ALA A 66 -15.11 -13.64 -11.00
N GLU A 67 -14.84 -12.34 -10.86
CA GLU A 67 -14.06 -11.56 -11.83
C GLU A 67 -12.58 -11.89 -11.75
N ALA A 68 -12.04 -12.09 -10.55
CA ALA A 68 -10.67 -12.55 -10.35
C ALA A 68 -10.44 -13.95 -10.96
N ILE A 69 -11.39 -14.87 -10.76
CA ILE A 69 -11.39 -16.20 -11.40
C ILE A 69 -11.47 -16.09 -12.93
N ARG A 70 -12.34 -15.20 -13.46
CA ARG A 70 -12.45 -14.95 -14.90
C ARG A 70 -11.14 -14.44 -15.51
N GLU A 71 -10.47 -13.51 -14.84
CA GLU A 71 -9.18 -12.98 -15.32
C GLU A 71 -8.08 -14.06 -15.29
N LEU A 72 -8.02 -14.89 -14.23
CA LEU A 72 -7.13 -16.03 -14.19
C LEU A 72 -7.37 -17.02 -15.34
N TYR A 73 -8.62 -17.26 -15.73
CA TYR A 73 -8.94 -18.06 -16.93
C TYR A 73 -8.48 -17.38 -18.23
N ALA A 74 -8.65 -16.07 -18.38
CA ALA A 74 -8.16 -15.33 -19.54
C ALA A 74 -6.63 -15.44 -19.67
N VAL A 75 -5.91 -15.30 -18.55
CA VAL A 75 -4.46 -15.48 -18.50
C VAL A 75 -4.07 -16.94 -18.75
N ALA A 76 -4.80 -17.94 -18.22
CA ALA A 76 -4.54 -19.35 -18.52
C ALA A 76 -4.65 -19.65 -20.03
N ILE A 77 -5.56 -19.00 -20.74
CA ILE A 77 -5.71 -19.08 -22.21
C ILE A 77 -4.54 -18.39 -22.91
N ASP A 78 -4.18 -17.17 -22.52
CA ASP A 78 -3.05 -16.43 -23.12
C ASP A 78 -1.72 -17.18 -22.96
N LEU A 79 -1.52 -17.83 -21.81
CA LEU A 79 -0.37 -18.68 -21.51
C LEU A 79 -0.39 -20.03 -22.24
N HIS A 80 -1.55 -20.49 -22.73
CA HIS A 80 -1.69 -21.82 -23.30
C HIS A 80 -0.86 -22.00 -24.58
N GLY A 81 -0.21 -23.16 -24.69
CA GLY A 81 0.59 -23.53 -25.86
C GLY A 81 1.86 -22.69 -26.07
N ILE A 82 2.26 -21.84 -25.11
CA ILE A 82 3.57 -21.16 -25.17
C ILE A 82 4.68 -22.21 -25.11
N GLN A 83 5.47 -22.27 -26.18
CA GLN A 83 6.69 -23.07 -26.32
C GLN A 83 7.80 -22.15 -26.79
N SER A 84 9.03 -22.38 -26.33
CA SER A 84 10.20 -21.52 -26.56
C SER A 84 11.46 -22.37 -26.58
N GLU A 85 12.38 -22.07 -27.50
CA GLU A 85 13.74 -22.63 -27.50
C GLU A 85 14.63 -21.98 -26.43
N ASP A 86 14.33 -20.73 -26.00
CA ASP A 86 14.96 -20.16 -24.81
C ASP A 86 14.45 -20.89 -23.56
N SER A 87 15.37 -21.55 -22.86
CA SER A 87 15.08 -22.40 -21.71
C SER A 87 14.60 -21.63 -20.48
N GLN A 88 14.97 -20.36 -20.32
CA GLN A 88 14.43 -19.53 -19.23
C GLN A 88 13.01 -19.09 -19.55
N LEU A 89 12.74 -18.69 -20.80
CA LEU A 89 11.39 -18.33 -21.22
C LEU A 89 10.43 -19.54 -21.14
N SER A 90 10.88 -20.71 -21.59
CA SER A 90 10.15 -21.98 -21.46
C SER A 90 9.90 -22.36 -19.99
N TYR A 91 10.91 -22.20 -19.12
CA TYR A 91 10.75 -22.41 -17.68
C TYR A 91 9.70 -21.46 -17.08
N ILE A 92 9.83 -20.15 -17.28
CA ILE A 92 8.90 -19.15 -16.74
C ILE A 92 7.47 -19.44 -17.23
N ALA A 93 7.27 -19.68 -18.53
CA ALA A 93 5.97 -20.04 -19.08
C ALA A 93 5.37 -21.29 -18.41
N SER A 94 6.15 -22.36 -18.24
CA SER A 94 5.69 -23.60 -17.58
C SER A 94 5.29 -23.38 -16.11
N GLN A 95 6.06 -22.55 -15.37
CA GLN A 95 5.77 -22.27 -13.97
C GLN A 95 4.57 -21.33 -13.82
N SER A 96 4.43 -20.34 -14.69
CA SER A 96 3.26 -19.45 -14.74
C SER A 96 1.98 -20.22 -15.06
N GLN A 97 1.97 -21.07 -16.10
CA GLN A 97 0.82 -21.93 -16.43
C GLN A 97 0.37 -22.76 -15.22
N ARG A 98 1.33 -23.45 -14.58
CA ARG A 98 1.06 -24.27 -13.39
C ARG A 98 0.53 -23.43 -12.22
N ALA A 99 1.12 -22.27 -11.97
CA ALA A 99 0.74 -21.43 -10.85
C ALA A 99 -0.61 -20.74 -11.04
N VAL A 100 -0.97 -20.36 -12.26
CA VAL A 100 -2.32 -19.87 -12.61
C VAL A 100 -3.36 -20.98 -12.44
N ALA A 101 -3.08 -22.22 -12.88
CA ALA A 101 -3.98 -23.34 -12.65
C ALA A 101 -4.20 -23.62 -11.15
N GLU A 102 -3.12 -23.68 -10.36
CA GLU A 102 -3.21 -23.84 -8.90
C GLU A 102 -3.97 -22.67 -8.23
N ALA A 103 -3.87 -21.44 -8.76
CA ALA A 103 -4.60 -20.27 -8.27
C ALA A 103 -6.10 -20.37 -8.56
N ILE A 104 -6.49 -20.73 -9.79
CA ILE A 104 -7.91 -20.94 -10.18
C ILE A 104 -8.55 -21.93 -9.22
N GLU A 105 -7.93 -23.10 -9.00
CA GLU A 105 -8.47 -24.09 -8.06
C GLU A 105 -8.60 -23.56 -6.63
N ALA A 106 -7.64 -22.74 -6.16
CA ALA A 106 -7.69 -22.17 -4.81
C ALA A 106 -8.83 -21.16 -4.66
N PHE A 107 -9.01 -20.25 -5.63
CA PHE A 107 -10.11 -19.28 -5.60
C PHE A 107 -11.48 -19.95 -5.79
N GLU A 108 -11.60 -20.94 -6.67
CA GLU A 108 -12.82 -21.76 -6.76
C GLU A 108 -13.14 -22.51 -5.46
N ARG A 109 -12.12 -23.02 -4.74
CA ARG A 109 -12.32 -23.64 -3.42
C ARG A 109 -12.87 -22.60 -2.45
N ILE A 110 -12.23 -21.44 -2.32
CA ILE A 110 -12.67 -20.33 -1.45
C ILE A 110 -14.11 -19.89 -1.77
N GLU A 111 -14.47 -19.79 -3.06
CA GLU A 111 -15.83 -19.40 -3.47
C GLU A 111 -16.90 -20.41 -3.04
N ARG A 112 -16.59 -21.71 -3.14
CA ARG A 112 -17.48 -22.82 -2.76
C ARG A 112 -17.57 -23.05 -1.23
N MET A 113 -16.71 -22.41 -0.43
CA MET A 113 -16.72 -22.61 1.03
C MET A 113 -17.94 -21.95 1.69
N PRO A 114 -18.47 -22.53 2.80
CA PRO A 114 -19.54 -21.91 3.57
C PRO A 114 -19.09 -20.58 4.17
N LYS A 115 -19.51 -19.47 3.55
CA LYS A 115 -19.23 -18.11 4.05
C LYS A 115 -19.94 -17.91 5.40
N PRO A 116 -19.28 -17.35 6.44
CA PRO A 116 -19.95 -17.01 7.69
C PRO A 116 -21.02 -15.95 7.42
N SER A 117 -22.22 -16.09 7.98
CA SER A 117 -23.24 -15.05 7.84
C SER A 117 -22.93 -13.86 8.74
N ALA A 118 -23.42 -12.67 8.39
CA ALA A 118 -23.30 -11.49 9.24
C ALA A 118 -23.90 -11.71 10.65
N VAL A 119 -24.89 -12.60 10.78
CA VAL A 119 -25.53 -12.97 12.05
C VAL A 119 -24.58 -13.83 12.90
N ASP A 120 -23.84 -14.76 12.28
CA ASP A 120 -22.89 -15.64 12.98
C ASP A 120 -21.71 -14.84 13.56
N VAL A 121 -21.20 -13.86 12.81
CA VAL A 121 -20.10 -12.97 13.24
C VAL A 121 -20.54 -12.07 14.41
N LEU A 122 -21.74 -11.50 14.35
CA LEU A 122 -22.32 -10.71 15.45
C LEU A 122 -22.58 -11.56 16.70
N GLY A 123 -23.03 -12.82 16.53
CA GLY A 123 -23.21 -13.77 17.63
C GLY A 123 -21.91 -14.09 18.38
N GLY A 124 -20.78 -14.19 17.66
CA GLY A 124 -19.47 -14.38 18.27
C GLY A 124 -18.96 -13.18 19.08
N SER A 125 -19.28 -11.95 18.66
CA SER A 125 -18.80 -10.72 19.32
C SER A 125 -19.44 -10.43 20.69
N ILE A 126 -20.54 -11.11 21.05
CA ILE A 126 -21.27 -10.87 22.29
C ILE A 126 -20.68 -11.67 23.48
N ILE A 127 -19.84 -12.68 23.22
CA ILE A 127 -19.26 -13.57 24.25
C ILE A 127 -18.03 -12.95 24.96
N SER A 128 -18.07 -11.65 25.24
CA SER A 128 -17.08 -10.95 26.09
C SER A 128 -17.72 -10.14 27.23
N GLY A 129 -19.04 -10.23 27.44
CA GLY A 129 -19.78 -9.44 28.43
C GLY A 129 -20.70 -10.24 29.36
N SER A 130 -20.16 -10.64 30.53
CA SER A 130 -20.86 -10.95 31.80
C SER A 130 -22.03 -11.98 31.88
N LEU A 131 -21.78 -13.03 32.66
CA LEU A 131 -22.69 -13.71 33.62
C LEU A 131 -24.02 -14.33 33.14
N GLY A 132 -24.11 -15.67 33.21
CA GLY A 132 -25.35 -16.37 33.59
C GLY A 132 -25.88 -17.48 32.66
N ASP A 133 -25.47 -18.72 32.92
CA ASP A 133 -26.12 -20.00 32.51
C ASP A 133 -26.21 -20.38 31.00
N PRO A 134 -26.35 -21.70 30.70
CA PRO A 134 -25.81 -22.27 29.46
C PRO A 134 -26.82 -22.34 28.31
N ILE A 135 -26.79 -21.33 27.44
CA ILE A 135 -27.39 -21.48 26.11
C ILE A 135 -26.40 -22.20 25.19
N VAL A 136 -26.67 -23.48 24.90
CA VAL A 136 -25.80 -24.32 24.06
C VAL A 136 -25.81 -23.90 22.57
N GLY A 137 -26.77 -23.07 22.15
CA GLY A 137 -26.91 -22.58 20.77
C GLY A 137 -25.85 -21.55 20.32
N PRO A 138 -25.73 -20.38 20.97
CA PRO A 138 -24.80 -19.31 20.57
C PRO A 138 -23.34 -19.77 20.52
N THR A 139 -22.90 -20.62 21.46
CA THR A 139 -21.52 -21.13 21.49
C THR A 139 -21.22 -22.05 20.31
N VAL A 140 -22.18 -22.87 19.87
CA VAL A 140 -21.98 -23.73 18.68
C VAL A 140 -21.95 -22.90 17.41
N LEU A 141 -22.79 -21.87 17.28
CA LEU A 141 -22.76 -20.94 16.15
C LEU A 141 -21.46 -20.15 16.10
N ALA A 142 -20.97 -19.66 17.25
CA ALA A 142 -19.68 -18.97 17.33
C ALA A 142 -18.50 -19.89 16.99
N LEU A 143 -18.50 -21.15 17.48
CA LEU A 143 -17.46 -22.14 17.15
C LEU A 143 -17.49 -22.56 15.68
N ASP A 144 -18.66 -22.70 15.08
CA ASP A 144 -18.84 -22.98 13.65
C ASP A 144 -18.40 -21.78 12.78
N ALA A 145 -18.70 -20.55 13.19
CA ALA A 145 -18.23 -19.34 12.55
C ALA A 145 -16.70 -19.18 12.64
N MET A 146 -16.11 -19.44 13.82
CA MET A 146 -14.67 -19.47 14.02
C MET A 146 -14.02 -20.52 13.14
N LYS A 147 -14.55 -21.75 13.11
CA LYS A 147 -14.01 -22.83 12.28
C LYS A 147 -14.10 -22.50 10.79
N LYS A 148 -15.24 -21.99 10.30
CA LYS A 148 -15.38 -21.52 8.91
C LYS A 148 -14.36 -20.43 8.57
N SER A 149 -14.10 -19.52 9.51
CA SER A 149 -13.07 -18.48 9.37
C SER A 149 -11.67 -19.08 9.34
N GLU A 150 -11.33 -20.01 10.22
CA GLU A 150 -10.04 -20.72 10.24
C GLU A 150 -9.79 -21.52 8.95
N ASP A 151 -10.77 -22.30 8.51
CA ASP A 151 -10.73 -23.06 7.26
C ASP A 151 -10.54 -22.11 6.05
N MET A 152 -11.32 -21.02 5.99
CA MET A 152 -11.22 -20.02 4.91
C MET A 152 -9.86 -19.29 4.92
N MET A 153 -9.34 -18.95 6.10
CA MET A 153 -8.01 -18.38 6.24
C MET A 153 -6.90 -19.36 5.85
N ALA A 154 -7.09 -20.66 6.07
CA ALA A 154 -6.14 -21.69 5.62
C ALA A 154 -6.08 -21.81 4.09
N GLU A 155 -7.21 -21.72 3.38
CA GLU A 155 -7.20 -21.64 1.90
C GLU A 155 -6.66 -20.29 1.40
N LEU A 156 -7.00 -19.16 2.04
CA LEU A 156 -6.45 -17.85 1.66
C LEU A 156 -4.92 -17.81 1.78
N LYS A 157 -4.34 -18.42 2.83
CA LYS A 157 -2.88 -18.58 2.97
C LYS A 157 -2.26 -19.37 1.80
N LYS A 158 -2.95 -20.38 1.28
CA LYS A 158 -2.51 -21.13 0.08
C LYS A 158 -2.57 -20.25 -1.17
N ALA A 159 -3.66 -19.51 -1.37
CA ALA A 159 -3.79 -18.57 -2.48
C ALA A 159 -2.68 -17.49 -2.46
N VAL A 160 -2.39 -16.91 -1.29
CA VAL A 160 -1.26 -15.97 -1.09
C VAL A 160 0.09 -16.62 -1.41
N ALA A 161 0.34 -17.85 -0.98
CA ALA A 161 1.59 -18.55 -1.31
C ALA A 161 1.74 -18.80 -2.81
N ILE A 162 0.65 -19.12 -3.52
CA ILE A 162 0.63 -19.25 -4.98
C ILE A 162 0.89 -17.89 -5.65
N TRP A 163 0.33 -16.81 -5.12
CA TRP A 163 0.51 -15.44 -5.62
C TRP A 163 1.95 -14.95 -5.46
N ASN A 164 2.54 -15.14 -4.28
CA ASN A 164 3.95 -14.81 -4.02
C ASN A 164 4.89 -15.61 -4.96
N ARG A 165 4.51 -16.84 -5.33
CA ARG A 165 5.25 -17.63 -6.34
C ARG A 165 5.06 -17.05 -7.76
N LEU A 166 3.87 -16.61 -8.14
CA LEU A 166 3.63 -15.92 -9.43
C LEU A 166 4.47 -14.64 -9.54
N ASP A 167 4.48 -13.80 -8.51
CA ASP A 167 5.29 -12.58 -8.42
C ASP A 167 6.80 -12.87 -8.53
N GLY A 168 7.27 -13.94 -7.85
CA GLY A 168 8.65 -14.42 -7.96
C GLY A 168 9.02 -14.96 -9.36
N ILE A 169 8.09 -15.62 -10.04
CA ILE A 169 8.26 -16.06 -11.45
C ILE A 169 8.30 -14.85 -12.39
N HIS A 170 7.38 -13.90 -12.19
CA HIS A 170 7.27 -12.67 -12.99
C HIS A 170 8.53 -11.79 -12.87
N SER A 171 9.13 -11.76 -11.69
CA SER A 171 10.43 -11.11 -11.42
C SER A 171 11.61 -11.66 -12.25
N GLY A 172 11.44 -12.80 -12.95
CA GLY A 172 12.39 -13.34 -13.92
C GLY A 172 12.27 -12.78 -15.34
N LEU A 173 11.15 -12.15 -15.72
CA LEU A 173 10.95 -11.58 -17.06
C LEU A 173 11.99 -10.51 -17.47
N PRO A 174 12.50 -9.63 -16.57
CA PRO A 174 13.57 -8.70 -16.90
C PRO A 174 14.85 -9.38 -17.41
N CYS A 175 15.22 -10.54 -16.84
CA CYS A 175 16.40 -11.29 -17.27
C CYS A 175 16.26 -11.84 -18.69
N VAL A 176 15.04 -12.18 -19.11
CA VAL A 176 14.77 -12.60 -20.49
C VAL A 176 14.77 -11.38 -21.40
N ALA A 177 14.06 -10.29 -21.08
CA ALA A 177 14.07 -9.06 -21.88
C ALA A 177 15.50 -8.56 -22.16
N GLN A 178 16.36 -8.55 -21.13
CA GLN A 178 17.76 -8.15 -21.24
C GLN A 178 18.57 -8.93 -22.31
N LYS A 179 18.21 -10.18 -22.64
CA LYS A 179 18.88 -10.95 -23.72
C LYS A 179 18.50 -10.51 -25.14
N TYR A 180 17.34 -9.85 -25.28
CA TYR A 180 16.70 -9.48 -26.54
C TYR A 180 16.55 -7.96 -26.67
N SER A 181 17.37 -7.21 -25.94
CA SER A 181 17.35 -5.75 -25.92
C SER A 181 18.79 -5.23 -25.86
N PRO A 182 19.06 -3.99 -26.29
CA PRO A 182 20.39 -3.39 -26.17
C PRO A 182 20.89 -3.32 -24.72
N ALA A 183 22.18 -3.07 -24.54
CA ALA A 183 22.73 -2.81 -23.22
C ALA A 183 22.04 -1.60 -22.54
N VAL A 184 21.75 -1.73 -21.25
CA VAL A 184 21.11 -0.67 -20.46
C VAL A 184 22.07 0.51 -20.29
N VAL A 185 21.64 1.71 -20.65
CA VAL A 185 22.38 2.97 -20.45
C VAL A 185 21.68 3.82 -19.38
N ASP A 186 22.44 4.44 -18.48
CA ASP A 186 21.88 5.41 -17.53
C ASP A 186 21.47 6.69 -18.26
N GLN A 187 20.17 6.99 -18.23
CA GLN A 187 19.55 8.16 -18.87
C GLN A 187 18.43 8.71 -17.96
N PRO A 188 18.75 9.57 -16.98
CA PRO A 188 17.75 10.07 -16.03
C PRO A 188 16.63 10.86 -16.72
N ASP A 189 16.96 11.65 -17.75
CA ASP A 189 15.99 12.52 -18.45
C ASP A 189 15.10 11.77 -19.47
N ARG A 190 15.33 10.46 -19.69
CA ARG A 190 14.59 9.64 -20.68
C ARG A 190 13.16 9.34 -20.22
N LEU A 191 12.86 9.53 -18.94
CA LEU A 191 11.52 9.45 -18.35
C LEU A 191 11.21 10.72 -17.55
N VAL A 192 9.98 11.23 -17.66
CA VAL A 192 9.44 12.09 -16.59
C VAL A 192 8.81 11.16 -15.56
N LEU A 193 9.30 11.20 -14.32
CA LEU A 193 8.82 10.40 -13.21
C LEU A 193 8.16 11.30 -12.17
N ASP A 194 6.97 10.90 -11.75
CA ASP A 194 6.20 11.54 -10.68
C ASP A 194 5.61 10.46 -9.76
N PHE A 195 5.55 10.70 -8.45
CA PHE A 195 5.23 9.68 -7.46
C PHE A 195 4.55 10.23 -6.21
N ASP A 196 3.30 9.83 -6.00
CA ASP A 196 2.50 10.19 -4.83
C ASP A 196 2.57 9.02 -3.83
N GLU A 197 3.16 9.23 -2.65
CA GLU A 197 3.17 8.21 -1.59
C GLU A 197 1.87 8.24 -0.78
N ALA A 198 1.33 7.07 -0.47
CA ALA A 198 0.11 6.85 0.27
C ALA A 198 0.06 7.64 1.60
N TRP A 199 -1.14 8.12 1.90
CA TRP A 199 -1.46 8.97 3.03
C TRP A 199 -2.75 8.51 3.74
N GLY A 200 -2.70 7.28 4.24
CA GLY A 200 -3.79 6.66 5.00
C GLY A 200 -5.09 6.56 4.16
N PRO A 201 -6.28 6.64 4.79
CA PRO A 201 -7.55 6.50 4.07
C PRO A 201 -7.83 7.57 3.02
N VAL A 202 -7.11 8.70 3.04
CA VAL A 202 -7.30 9.83 2.10
C VAL A 202 -6.59 9.56 0.76
N GLY A 203 -5.47 8.83 0.80
CA GLY A 203 -4.76 8.34 -0.37
C GLY A 203 -4.21 6.95 -0.07
N PRO A 204 -5.02 5.88 -0.19
CA PRO A 204 -4.65 4.56 0.34
C PRO A 204 -3.57 3.82 -0.45
N HIS A 205 -3.24 4.30 -1.65
CA HIS A 205 -2.30 3.65 -2.58
C HIS A 205 -1.16 4.60 -2.94
N ASP A 206 0.00 4.04 -3.24
CA ASP A 206 1.09 4.75 -3.90
C ASP A 206 0.80 4.83 -5.40
N TRP A 207 1.02 5.99 -6.00
CA TRP A 207 0.80 6.20 -7.44
C TRP A 207 2.09 6.59 -8.14
N LEU A 208 2.54 5.78 -9.09
CA LEU A 208 3.64 6.12 -9.99
C LEU A 208 3.07 6.62 -11.32
N ARG A 209 3.56 7.76 -11.80
CA ARG A 209 3.38 8.23 -13.18
C ARG A 209 4.73 8.20 -13.89
N LEU A 210 4.79 7.54 -15.04
CA LEU A 210 5.94 7.52 -15.95
C LEU A 210 5.55 8.09 -17.30
N GLU A 211 6.35 8.99 -17.86
CA GLU A 211 6.15 9.53 -19.21
C GLU A 211 7.33 9.18 -20.12
N ASN A 212 7.04 8.70 -21.33
CA ASN A 212 8.05 8.42 -22.34
C ASN A 212 8.62 9.72 -22.92
N ASN A 213 9.68 10.28 -22.33
CA ASN A 213 10.32 11.52 -22.78
C ASN A 213 11.30 11.30 -23.96
N GLY A 214 10.86 10.56 -24.99
CA GLY A 214 11.70 10.17 -26.12
C GLY A 214 10.88 9.56 -27.25
N GLN A 215 11.45 8.62 -28.00
CA GLN A 215 10.78 8.02 -29.15
C GLN A 215 9.76 6.94 -28.75
N ASP A 216 8.84 6.62 -29.67
CA ASP A 216 7.89 5.51 -29.54
C ASP A 216 8.58 4.17 -29.29
N LEU A 217 8.18 3.55 -28.18
CA LEU A 217 8.62 2.21 -27.80
C LEU A 217 7.54 1.16 -28.06
N ALA A 218 7.97 -0.09 -28.15
CA ALA A 218 7.12 -1.27 -28.30
C ALA A 218 7.73 -2.43 -27.51
N ASP A 219 6.87 -3.37 -27.09
CA ASP A 219 7.23 -4.56 -26.31
C ASP A 219 8.16 -4.24 -25.11
N CYS A 220 7.77 -3.25 -24.32
CA CYS A 220 8.57 -2.75 -23.20
C CYS A 220 8.38 -3.61 -21.97
N THR A 221 9.48 -4.12 -21.42
CA THR A 221 9.51 -4.63 -20.05
C THR A 221 10.04 -3.53 -19.15
N ILE A 222 9.24 -3.12 -18.17
CA ILE A 222 9.57 -2.03 -17.24
C ILE A 222 9.71 -2.65 -15.85
N LEU A 223 10.90 -2.54 -15.26
CA LEU A 223 11.15 -2.87 -13.87
C LEU A 223 11.19 -1.57 -13.06
N VAL A 224 10.29 -1.44 -12.10
CA VAL A 224 10.31 -0.40 -11.07
C VAL A 224 10.81 -1.00 -9.77
N GLU A 225 11.88 -0.42 -9.21
CA GLU A 225 12.47 -0.81 -7.94
C GLU A 225 12.28 0.32 -6.92
N LEU A 226 11.40 0.09 -5.94
CA LEU A 226 11.09 1.03 -4.87
C LEU A 226 11.95 0.69 -3.65
N THR A 227 12.80 1.62 -3.23
CA THR A 227 13.63 1.49 -2.02
C THR A 227 13.09 2.41 -0.93
N GLY A 228 12.67 1.82 0.19
CA GLY A 228 12.16 2.55 1.35
C GLY A 228 13.21 2.70 2.44
N LYS A 229 12.86 3.44 3.50
CA LYS A 229 13.75 3.71 4.66
C LYS A 229 14.30 2.46 5.36
N SER A 230 13.61 1.32 5.25
CA SER A 230 14.00 0.07 5.89
C SER A 230 13.37 -1.14 5.18
N GLY A 231 14.11 -2.26 5.16
CA GLY A 231 13.69 -3.50 4.52
C GLY A 231 14.30 -3.68 3.12
N PRO A 232 13.96 -4.77 2.41
CA PRO A 232 14.36 -4.98 1.02
C PRO A 232 13.63 -4.01 0.09
N ALA A 233 14.24 -3.70 -1.06
CA ALA A 233 13.56 -2.99 -2.13
C ALA A 233 12.43 -3.86 -2.72
N ARG A 234 11.29 -3.23 -3.04
CA ARG A 234 10.19 -3.88 -3.75
C ARG A 234 10.42 -3.74 -5.25
N ARG A 235 10.24 -4.83 -5.99
CA ARG A 235 10.45 -4.91 -7.44
C ARG A 235 9.11 -5.20 -8.10
N ASN A 236 8.65 -4.29 -8.96
CA ASN A 236 7.43 -4.45 -9.74
C ASN A 236 7.80 -4.51 -11.21
N VAL A 237 7.38 -5.57 -11.89
CA VAL A 237 7.60 -5.75 -13.33
C VAL A 237 6.29 -5.46 -14.04
N HIS A 238 6.35 -4.68 -15.10
CA HIS A 238 5.24 -4.32 -15.97
C HIS A 238 5.62 -4.63 -17.42
N PHE A 239 4.61 -4.89 -18.25
CA PHE A 239 4.78 -5.05 -19.68
C PHE A 239 3.86 -4.09 -20.44
N VAL A 240 4.42 -3.36 -21.40
CA VAL A 240 3.72 -2.37 -22.21
C VAL A 240 3.97 -2.66 -23.68
N GLU A 241 2.95 -3.17 -24.37
CA GLU A 241 3.02 -3.59 -25.78
C GLU A 241 3.37 -2.43 -26.73
N HIS A 242 2.87 -1.22 -26.44
CA HIS A 242 3.24 0.01 -27.15
C HIS A 242 3.18 1.21 -26.20
N TRP A 243 4.25 2.00 -26.17
CA TRP A 243 4.33 3.23 -25.38
C TRP A 243 4.69 4.41 -26.29
N PRO A 244 3.71 5.22 -26.71
CA PRO A 244 3.96 6.36 -27.59
C PRO A 244 4.79 7.45 -26.88
N ALA A 245 5.49 8.26 -27.67
CA ALA A 245 6.21 9.44 -27.20
C ALA A 245 5.29 10.38 -26.40
N HIS A 246 5.83 10.96 -25.32
CA HIS A 246 5.17 11.92 -24.43
C HIS A 246 3.83 11.45 -23.83
N THR A 247 3.57 10.13 -23.86
CA THR A 247 2.37 9.54 -23.26
C THR A 247 2.67 9.11 -21.83
N PRO A 248 1.88 9.56 -20.83
CA PRO A 248 1.99 9.05 -19.47
C PRO A 248 1.37 7.67 -19.33
N LEU A 249 1.97 6.87 -18.46
CA LEU A 249 1.43 5.65 -17.91
C LEU A 249 1.43 5.76 -16.38
N TYR A 250 0.42 5.16 -15.77
CA TYR A 250 0.18 5.18 -14.33
C TYR A 250 0.20 3.76 -13.80
N ALA A 251 0.84 3.54 -12.65
CA ALA A 251 0.77 2.29 -11.88
C ALA A 251 0.30 2.59 -10.45
N ARG A 252 -0.60 1.76 -9.95
CA ARG A 252 -1.05 1.76 -8.55
C ARG A 252 -0.27 0.70 -7.77
N TYR A 253 0.34 1.08 -6.65
CA TYR A 253 1.06 0.15 -5.78
C TYR A 253 0.42 0.09 -4.39
N GLU A 254 0.28 -1.15 -3.91
CA GLU A 254 -0.49 -1.50 -2.73
C GLU A 254 0.39 -1.71 -1.50
N PRO A 255 -0.03 -1.24 -0.31
CA PRO A 255 0.62 -1.60 0.95
C PRO A 255 0.48 -3.10 1.27
N GLY A 256 -0.47 -3.80 0.62
CA GLY A 256 -0.84 -5.17 0.94
C GLY A 256 -1.64 -5.26 2.24
N PHE A 257 -1.91 -6.48 2.70
CA PHE A 257 -2.64 -6.74 3.94
C PHE A 257 -1.84 -7.60 4.91
N LEU A 258 -2.10 -7.43 6.21
CA LEU A 258 -1.39 -8.17 7.26
C LEU A 258 -1.94 -9.60 7.40
N LEU A 259 -1.07 -10.60 7.26
CA LEU A 259 -1.36 -12.02 7.38
C LEU A 259 -0.28 -12.69 8.24
N ASP A 260 -0.66 -13.28 9.38
CA ASP A 260 0.26 -13.87 10.36
C ASP A 260 1.42 -12.96 10.85
N GLY A 261 1.30 -11.64 10.69
CA GLY A 261 2.31 -10.66 11.06
C GLY A 261 3.22 -10.19 9.90
N GLU A 262 3.06 -10.75 8.70
CA GLU A 262 3.74 -10.32 7.47
C GLU A 262 2.75 -9.64 6.51
N TYR A 263 3.25 -8.80 5.60
CA TYR A 263 2.40 -8.14 4.60
C TYR A 263 2.32 -8.98 3.32
N ALA A 264 1.13 -9.52 3.03
CA ALA A 264 0.81 -10.26 1.82
C ALA A 264 0.33 -9.33 0.70
N GLY A 265 0.61 -9.69 -0.57
CA GLY A 265 0.15 -8.93 -1.74
C GLY A 265 0.75 -7.53 -1.91
N ARG A 266 1.77 -7.20 -1.12
CA ARG A 266 2.38 -5.86 -1.05
C ARG A 266 3.20 -5.54 -2.29
N THR A 267 2.84 -4.47 -2.99
CA THR A 267 3.55 -3.97 -4.18
C THR A 267 4.24 -2.62 -3.98
N THR A 268 4.21 -2.02 -2.78
CA THR A 268 5.07 -0.88 -2.40
C THR A 268 6.02 -1.13 -1.20
N VAL A 269 6.86 -0.17 -0.85
CA VAL A 269 7.68 -0.08 0.38
C VAL A 269 7.18 1.06 1.29
N SER A 270 7.63 1.13 2.54
CA SER A 270 7.23 2.20 3.45
C SER A 270 8.30 3.29 3.49
N LYS A 271 7.88 4.57 3.38
CA LYS A 271 8.78 5.72 3.39
C LYS A 271 9.76 5.60 2.24
N VAL A 272 9.24 5.67 1.02
CA VAL A 272 10.04 5.63 -0.23
C VAL A 272 11.16 6.67 -0.15
N GLN A 273 12.35 6.31 -0.62
CA GLN A 273 13.53 7.18 -0.65
C GLN A 273 14.19 7.22 -2.02
N GLN A 274 14.03 6.16 -2.81
CA GLN A 274 14.56 6.05 -4.16
C GLN A 274 13.65 5.19 -5.02
N ILE A 275 13.46 5.63 -6.26
CA ILE A 275 12.75 4.90 -7.30
C ILE A 275 13.73 4.71 -8.46
N ALA A 276 14.04 3.46 -8.80
CA ALA A 276 14.80 3.14 -10.00
C ALA A 276 13.87 2.51 -11.02
N VAL A 277 13.89 3.00 -12.25
CA VAL A 277 13.10 2.46 -13.37
C VAL A 277 14.07 2.00 -14.44
N THR A 278 14.04 0.71 -14.76
CA THR A 278 14.79 0.15 -15.89
C THR A 278 13.83 -0.32 -16.97
N VAL A 279 14.02 0.15 -18.19
CA VAL A 279 13.22 -0.20 -19.36
C VAL A 279 14.07 -1.00 -20.33
N TRP A 280 13.54 -2.13 -20.78
CA TRP A 280 14.08 -2.90 -21.90
C TRP A 280 13.06 -2.87 -23.05
N SER A 281 13.51 -2.52 -24.24
CA SER A 281 12.77 -2.67 -25.48
C SER A 281 13.70 -3.18 -26.59
N PRO A 282 13.18 -3.74 -27.70
CA PRO A 282 14.02 -4.19 -28.81
C PRO A 282 14.88 -3.08 -29.45
N LYS A 283 14.48 -1.80 -29.32
CA LYS A 283 15.16 -0.65 -29.92
C LYS A 283 16.19 0.00 -28.99
N GLU A 284 15.84 0.16 -27.72
CA GLU A 284 16.68 0.82 -26.71
C GLU A 284 16.41 0.25 -25.30
N SER A 285 17.43 0.27 -24.45
CA SER A 285 17.32 -0.06 -23.02
C SER A 285 17.95 1.04 -22.19
N PHE A 286 17.27 1.49 -21.15
CA PHE A 286 17.76 2.59 -20.31
C PHE A 286 17.33 2.44 -18.86
N ARG A 287 18.01 3.19 -17.97
CA ARG A 287 17.67 3.29 -16.56
C ARG A 287 17.62 4.74 -16.12
N ALA A 288 16.54 5.09 -15.41
CA ALA A 288 16.41 6.33 -14.67
C ALA A 288 16.41 6.02 -13.16
N ILE A 289 17.02 6.90 -12.36
CA ILE A 289 17.02 6.80 -10.90
C ILE A 289 16.61 8.15 -10.33
N CYS A 290 15.54 8.16 -9.54
CA CYS A 290 15.01 9.33 -8.84
C CYS A 290 15.20 9.15 -7.33
N THR A 291 15.71 10.18 -6.65
CA THR A 291 15.71 10.26 -5.18
C THR A 291 14.41 10.91 -4.73
N TYR A 292 13.60 10.18 -3.97
CA TYR A 292 12.35 10.69 -3.42
C TYR A 292 12.59 11.32 -2.05
N LEU A 293 12.40 12.64 -1.95
CA LEU A 293 12.64 13.40 -0.71
C LEU A 293 11.37 13.61 0.12
N GLY A 294 10.20 13.19 -0.37
CA GLY A 294 8.90 13.43 0.28
C GLY A 294 8.34 14.85 0.10
N GLU A 295 9.03 15.74 -0.62
CA GLU A 295 8.55 17.09 -0.90
C GLU A 295 7.22 17.09 -1.67
N GLU A 296 7.02 16.15 -2.60
CA GLU A 296 5.75 15.97 -3.31
C GLU A 296 4.60 15.63 -2.36
N LYS A 297 4.82 14.69 -1.43
CA LYS A 297 3.86 14.33 -0.39
C LYS A 297 3.46 15.54 0.46
N ASP A 298 4.41 16.39 0.83
CA ASP A 298 4.11 17.64 1.56
C ASP A 298 3.28 18.62 0.70
N ARG A 299 3.49 18.68 -0.62
CA ARG A 299 2.68 19.50 -1.55
C ARG A 299 1.26 18.96 -1.71
N ASP A 300 1.08 17.65 -1.82
CA ASP A 300 -0.25 17.04 -1.97
C ASP A 300 -1.06 17.10 -0.68
N ILE A 301 -0.43 16.90 0.48
CA ILE A 301 -1.05 17.13 1.78
C ILE A 301 -1.43 18.60 1.94
N ALA A 302 -0.59 19.54 1.50
CA ALA A 302 -0.92 20.96 1.50
C ALA A 302 -2.12 21.29 0.61
N ARG A 303 -2.22 20.67 -0.58
CA ARG A 303 -3.36 20.81 -1.51
C ARG A 303 -4.65 20.24 -0.90
N TYR A 304 -4.61 19.04 -0.32
CA TYR A 304 -5.76 18.47 0.37
C TYR A 304 -6.21 19.34 1.56
N CYS A 305 -5.26 19.86 2.32
CA CYS A 305 -5.51 20.71 3.48
C CYS A 305 -5.73 22.20 3.12
N GLU A 306 -5.87 22.57 1.84
CA GLU A 306 -6.08 23.96 1.43
C GLU A 306 -7.39 24.54 2.00
N THR A 307 -8.44 23.72 2.03
CA THR A 307 -9.75 24.11 2.58
C THR A 307 -9.92 23.76 4.07
N LEU A 308 -8.96 23.04 4.67
CA LEU A 308 -9.01 22.63 6.07
C LEU A 308 -9.19 23.87 6.97
N SER A 309 -10.23 23.84 7.79
CA SER A 309 -10.48 24.87 8.79
C SER A 309 -10.73 24.23 10.16
N LEU A 310 -10.32 24.98 11.19
CA LEU A 310 -10.53 24.61 12.59
C LEU A 310 -11.31 25.71 13.27
N HIS A 311 -12.60 25.47 13.49
CA HIS A 311 -13.44 26.32 14.33
C HIS A 311 -13.30 25.88 15.79
N GLY A 312 -13.37 26.80 16.73
CA GLY A 312 -13.18 26.45 18.12
C GLY A 312 -13.69 27.45 19.15
N SER A 313 -13.74 26.98 20.38
CA SER A 313 -14.17 27.72 21.56
C SER A 313 -13.23 27.42 22.73
N TYR A 314 -12.93 28.44 23.55
CA TYR A 314 -12.22 28.24 24.81
C TYR A 314 -13.21 28.02 25.95
N ARG A 315 -12.91 27.04 26.81
CA ARG A 315 -13.56 26.90 28.12
C ARG A 315 -12.60 27.45 29.18
N PRO A 316 -12.93 28.54 29.89
CA PRO A 316 -12.09 29.09 30.96
C PRO A 316 -12.14 28.20 32.22
N PHE A 317 -11.34 28.55 33.23
CA PHE A 317 -11.50 28.00 34.58
C PHE A 317 -12.60 28.74 35.34
N GLU A 318 -13.57 27.98 35.85
CA GLU A 318 -14.63 28.45 36.72
C GLU A 318 -14.65 27.59 37.98
N LYS A 319 -14.53 28.24 39.14
CA LYS A 319 -14.63 27.57 40.44
C LYS A 319 -16.09 27.29 40.76
N GLY A 320 -16.52 26.05 40.58
CA GLY A 320 -17.89 25.64 40.90
C GLY A 320 -18.10 25.33 42.39
N PHE A 321 -19.36 25.11 42.76
CA PHE A 321 -19.75 24.75 44.13
C PHE A 321 -19.46 23.29 44.47
N LEU A 322 -19.54 22.38 43.49
CA LEU A 322 -19.29 20.94 43.65
C LEU A 322 -18.06 20.44 42.87
N TRP A 323 -17.73 21.07 41.73
CA TRP A 323 -16.54 20.76 40.94
C TRP A 323 -16.04 22.01 40.20
N ASP A 324 -14.72 22.13 40.04
CA ASP A 324 -14.14 23.15 39.16
C ASP A 324 -14.28 22.73 37.68
N THR A 325 -14.50 23.68 36.78
CA THR A 325 -14.26 23.42 35.35
C THR A 325 -12.76 23.37 35.07
N GLN A 326 -12.34 22.59 34.07
CA GLN A 326 -10.95 22.60 33.61
C GLN A 326 -10.82 23.36 32.30
N ARG A 327 -9.77 24.19 32.21
CA ARG A 327 -9.41 24.95 31.01
C ARG A 327 -9.21 24.00 29.84
N ALA A 328 -9.86 24.28 28.72
CA ALA A 328 -9.72 23.46 27.51
C ALA A 328 -9.94 24.29 26.26
N ALA A 329 -9.22 23.94 25.19
CA ALA A 329 -9.62 24.31 23.85
C ALA A 329 -10.55 23.23 23.30
N VAL A 330 -11.68 23.60 22.70
CA VAL A 330 -12.53 22.69 21.94
C VAL A 330 -12.47 23.11 20.49
N PHE A 331 -12.02 22.24 19.60
CA PHE A 331 -12.01 22.48 18.16
C PHE A 331 -12.94 21.50 17.45
N SER A 332 -13.48 21.93 16.31
CA SER A 332 -14.18 21.11 15.32
C SER A 332 -13.52 21.30 13.96
N LEU A 333 -13.31 20.19 13.26
CA LEU A 333 -12.77 20.13 11.90
C LEU A 333 -13.85 20.50 10.88
N ASP A 334 -13.51 21.33 9.90
CA ASP A 334 -14.37 21.62 8.75
C ASP A 334 -13.54 21.79 7.45
N GLY A 335 -14.22 21.97 6.32
CA GLY A 335 -13.62 22.11 4.98
C GLY A 335 -13.31 20.78 4.31
N ILE A 336 -12.63 19.87 5.00
CA ILE A 336 -12.30 18.51 4.53
C ILE A 336 -13.14 17.44 5.24
N GLU A 337 -13.24 16.23 4.66
CA GLU A 337 -14.09 15.14 5.20
C GLU A 337 -13.48 14.47 6.44
N SER A 338 -12.20 14.13 6.39
CA SER A 338 -11.49 13.57 7.54
C SER A 338 -9.98 13.78 7.44
N LEU A 339 -9.31 13.65 8.58
CA LEU A 339 -7.87 13.52 8.67
C LEU A 339 -7.46 12.09 9.02
N PRO A 340 -6.37 11.57 8.41
CA PRO A 340 -5.69 10.35 8.87
C PRO A 340 -5.05 10.58 10.26
N PRO A 341 -4.39 9.55 10.85
CA PRO A 341 -3.64 9.71 12.08
C PRO A 341 -2.73 10.95 12.06
N CYS A 342 -2.86 11.79 13.09
CA CYS A 342 -2.22 13.10 13.14
C CYS A 342 -1.96 13.54 14.58
N ARG A 343 -0.94 14.40 14.75
CA ARG A 343 -0.64 15.05 16.03
C ARG A 343 -1.18 16.48 16.01
N VAL A 344 -1.87 16.85 17.08
CA VAL A 344 -2.35 18.21 17.32
C VAL A 344 -1.60 18.82 18.50
N THR A 345 -0.82 19.86 18.23
CA THR A 345 -0.18 20.70 19.26
C THR A 345 -1.08 21.89 19.55
N VAL A 346 -1.51 22.06 20.81
CA VAL A 346 -2.29 23.25 21.22
C VAL A 346 -1.47 24.12 22.16
N THR A 347 -1.19 25.35 21.72
CA THR A 347 -0.47 26.38 22.48
C THR A 347 -1.45 27.40 23.04
N PHE A 348 -1.45 27.56 24.36
CA PHE A 348 -2.26 28.52 25.12
C PHE A 348 -1.37 29.69 25.56
N SER A 349 -1.80 30.93 25.34
CA SER A 349 -0.98 32.12 25.64
C SER A 349 -1.78 33.26 26.27
N ARG A 350 -1.12 34.03 27.15
CA ARG A 350 -1.62 35.23 27.83
C ARG A 350 -0.46 36.19 28.10
N GLY A 351 -0.45 37.36 27.46
CA GLY A 351 0.69 38.28 27.52
C GLY A 351 2.02 37.60 27.18
N LYS A 352 2.97 37.59 28.14
CA LYS A 352 4.28 36.91 27.99
C LYS A 352 4.27 35.42 28.38
N GLN A 353 3.16 34.89 28.91
CA GLN A 353 3.05 33.49 29.31
C GLN A 353 2.55 32.64 28.14
N SER A 354 3.17 31.47 27.95
CA SER A 354 2.77 30.47 26.96
C SER A 354 2.99 29.07 27.51
N LYS A 355 2.11 28.12 27.16
CA LYS A 355 2.28 26.68 27.39
C LYS A 355 1.68 25.89 26.22
N CYS A 356 2.34 24.82 25.82
CA CYS A 356 1.90 23.91 24.77
C CYS A 356 1.79 22.47 25.29
N TRP A 357 0.93 21.69 24.62
CA TRP A 357 0.74 20.27 24.82
C TRP A 357 0.45 19.62 23.48
N ASP A 358 0.80 18.34 23.35
CA ASP A 358 0.62 17.54 22.16
C ASP A 358 -0.39 16.42 22.42
N TRP A 359 -1.22 16.13 21.42
CA TRP A 359 -2.16 15.02 21.41
C TRP A 359 -2.04 14.26 20.09
N GLU A 360 -1.73 12.97 20.19
CA GLU A 360 -1.87 12.04 19.06
C GLU A 360 -3.34 11.67 18.87
N LEU A 361 -3.81 11.64 17.62
CA LEU A 361 -5.15 11.25 17.23
C LEU A 361 -5.06 10.17 16.15
N ASP A 362 -5.83 9.10 16.26
CA ASP A 362 -5.95 8.06 15.21
C ASP A 362 -6.71 8.56 13.97
N GLY A 363 -7.30 9.75 14.04
CA GLY A 363 -8.04 10.41 12.98
C GLY A 363 -9.01 11.46 13.51
N TRP A 364 -9.51 12.31 12.61
CA TRP A 364 -10.44 13.38 12.94
C TRP A 364 -11.41 13.68 11.79
N SER A 365 -12.70 13.37 11.96
CA SER A 365 -13.74 13.58 10.95
C SER A 365 -14.37 14.98 11.01
N ARG A 366 -14.93 15.45 9.89
CA ARG A 366 -15.68 16.72 9.78
C ARG A 366 -16.77 16.82 10.85
N GLY A 367 -16.91 18.00 11.44
CA GLY A 367 -17.87 18.30 12.51
C GLY A 367 -17.57 17.65 13.86
N GLN A 368 -16.67 16.65 13.95
CA GLN A 368 -16.31 16.02 15.21
C GLN A 368 -15.61 17.04 16.12
N ARG A 369 -16.12 17.21 17.35
CA ARG A 369 -15.51 18.08 18.36
C ARG A 369 -14.47 17.31 19.16
N LYS A 370 -13.21 17.78 19.16
CA LYS A 370 -12.13 17.27 20.02
C LYS A 370 -11.87 18.28 21.14
N THR A 371 -11.68 17.78 22.37
CA THR A 371 -11.43 18.62 23.56
C THR A 371 -9.98 18.43 24.01
N PHE A 372 -9.20 19.50 23.91
CA PHE A 372 -7.79 19.56 24.26
C PHE A 372 -7.66 20.19 25.64
N GLN A 373 -7.68 19.34 26.66
CA GLN A 373 -7.67 19.70 28.08
C GLN A 373 -6.34 19.28 28.71
N PRO A 374 -5.47 20.23 29.11
CA PRO A 374 -4.29 19.91 29.92
C PRO A 374 -4.66 19.27 31.26
N SER A 375 -3.74 18.49 31.83
CA SER A 375 -3.89 17.93 33.18
C SER A 375 -4.25 18.99 34.23
N ARG A 376 -5.03 18.62 35.25
CA ARG A 376 -5.55 19.57 36.26
C ARG A 376 -4.41 20.41 36.87
N GLY A 377 -4.53 21.74 36.81
CA GLY A 377 -3.53 22.68 37.30
C GLY A 377 -2.34 22.95 36.36
N ALA A 378 -2.17 22.21 35.27
CA ALA A 378 -1.03 22.37 34.35
C ALA A 378 -1.06 23.70 33.58
N LEU A 379 -2.25 24.23 33.28
CA LEU A 379 -2.46 25.55 32.69
C LEU A 379 -2.87 26.58 33.77
N PRO A 380 -1.94 27.44 34.26
CA PRO A 380 -2.17 28.28 35.44
C PRO A 380 -2.91 29.60 35.13
N PHE A 381 -3.16 29.91 33.87
CA PHE A 381 -3.78 31.17 33.42
C PHE A 381 -4.91 30.91 32.42
N ASP A 382 -5.92 31.78 32.38
CA ASP A 382 -6.90 31.80 31.31
C ASP A 382 -6.30 32.42 30.05
N ALA A 383 -6.39 31.72 28.92
CA ALA A 383 -5.75 32.10 27.67
C ALA A 383 -6.47 33.28 27.00
N GLN A 384 -5.70 34.15 26.36
CA GLN A 384 -6.19 35.21 25.46
C GLN A 384 -6.07 34.81 23.99
N ARG A 385 -5.09 33.96 23.66
CA ARG A 385 -4.90 33.39 22.33
C ARG A 385 -4.55 31.92 22.44
N ILE A 386 -5.18 31.12 21.58
CA ILE A 386 -4.91 29.69 21.43
C ILE A 386 -4.48 29.45 19.99
N VAL A 387 -3.44 28.65 19.80
CA VAL A 387 -2.93 28.24 18.48
C VAL A 387 -3.02 26.73 18.41
N GLY A 388 -3.74 26.20 17.43
CA GLY A 388 -3.76 24.78 17.10
C GLY A 388 -2.86 24.54 15.89
N GLU A 389 -1.94 23.59 16.00
CA GLU A 389 -1.04 23.16 14.91
C GLU A 389 -1.24 21.66 14.68
N ILE A 390 -1.65 21.28 13.47
CA ILE A 390 -1.78 19.88 13.04
C ILE A 390 -0.52 19.52 12.24
N THR A 391 0.07 18.37 12.57
CA THR A 391 1.19 17.77 11.84
C THR A 391 0.92 16.30 11.59
N PHE A 392 1.29 15.76 10.43
CA PHE A 392 1.14 14.34 10.12
C PHE A 392 2.44 13.56 10.35
N PRO A 393 2.38 12.24 10.66
CA PRO A 393 3.56 11.41 10.78
C PRO A 393 4.39 11.41 9.48
N ASP A 394 5.71 11.55 9.62
CA ASP A 394 6.68 11.46 8.52
C ASP A 394 6.50 12.48 7.37
N THR A 395 5.91 13.64 7.67
CA THR A 395 5.72 14.77 6.74
C THR A 395 6.34 16.05 7.31
N GLY A 396 6.80 16.96 6.46
CA GLY A 396 7.17 18.33 6.85
C GLY A 396 5.97 19.28 6.96
N TYR A 397 4.82 18.93 6.36
CA TYR A 397 3.62 19.77 6.36
C TYR A 397 3.08 20.09 7.75
N LYS A 398 2.60 21.34 7.90
CA LYS A 398 1.96 21.86 9.11
C LYS A 398 0.78 22.76 8.78
N HIS A 399 -0.40 22.44 9.31
CA HIS A 399 -1.55 23.35 9.26
C HIS A 399 -1.68 24.08 10.61
N ARG A 400 -1.82 25.41 10.62
CA ARG A 400 -1.91 26.20 11.86
C ARG A 400 -3.11 27.15 11.87
N THR A 401 -3.99 26.97 12.84
CA THR A 401 -5.09 27.90 13.17
C THR A 401 -4.73 28.80 14.37
N SER A 402 -5.38 29.96 14.48
CA SER A 402 -5.34 30.82 15.68
C SER A 402 -6.75 31.19 16.10
N LEU A 403 -7.12 30.84 17.33
CA LEU A 403 -8.34 31.28 17.98
C LEU A 403 -8.03 32.46 18.90
N ALA A 404 -8.64 33.61 18.62
CA ALA A 404 -8.73 34.71 19.57
C ALA A 404 -9.78 34.35 20.63
N VAL A 405 -9.40 34.42 21.91
CA VAL A 405 -10.34 34.26 23.01
C VAL A 405 -10.87 35.65 23.34
N ASN A 406 -12.02 35.99 22.76
CA ASN A 406 -12.77 37.17 23.17
C ASN A 406 -13.14 37.01 24.65
N GLN A 407 -12.79 38.00 25.47
CA GLN A 407 -13.09 38.07 26.90
C GLN A 407 -14.38 38.84 27.15
#